data_AF-A0A0C2MFL4-F1
#
_entry.id   AF-A0A0C2MFL4-F1
#
_cell.length_a   1.000
_cell.length_b   1.000
_cell.length_c   1.000
_cell.angle_alpha   90.00
_cell.angle_beta   90.00
_cell.angle_gamma   90.00
#
_symmetry.space_group_name_H-M   'P 1'
#
loop_
_entity.id
_entity.type
_entity.pdbx_description
1 polymer ?
#
loop_
_entity_poly.entity_id
_entity_poly.type
_entity_poly.pdbx_seq_one_letter_code
_entity_poly.pdbx_strand_id
1 'polypeptide(L)'
;MPPPVTLAIGDGANDCSMIQEAHVGVGIIGREGRQAAYCSDYSFLHFRFLKKLLLFHGFNAYNRIAYTILYFFYKVRCVFTQNLIFVVAMFLFVWHADLSPSVSHLTTQPLFSGTEITMYNTLVTSYPVLAYGVLEQIHTKRVLMTQPGIYRYAFVNV
;
A
#
# COMPACT_ATOMS: atom_id res chain seq x y z
N MET A 1 -21.54 -13.85 2.21
CA MET A 1 -20.73 -12.99 3.10
C MET A 1 -19.33 -13.58 3.14
N PRO A 2 -18.27 -12.78 3.06
CA PRO A 2 -16.91 -13.29 3.24
C PRO A 2 -16.79 -13.97 4.62
N PRO A 3 -15.89 -14.95 4.77
CA PRO A 3 -15.67 -15.60 6.05
C PRO A 3 -15.24 -14.57 7.11
N PRO A 4 -15.65 -14.75 8.38
CA PRO A 4 -15.30 -13.81 9.43
C PRO A 4 -13.79 -13.80 9.67
N VAL A 5 -13.21 -12.61 9.76
CA VAL A 5 -11.82 -12.42 10.21
C VAL A 5 -11.80 -12.47 11.74
N THR A 6 -10.99 -13.37 12.28
CA THR A 6 -10.90 -13.64 13.72
C THR A 6 -9.64 -13.01 14.32
N LEU A 7 -9.77 -12.45 15.51
CA LEU A 7 -8.65 -12.00 16.33
C LEU A 7 -8.72 -12.72 17.66
N ALA A 8 -7.61 -13.35 18.05
CA ALA A 8 -7.45 -13.97 19.36
C ALA A 8 -6.50 -13.13 20.23
N ILE A 9 -6.80 -13.09 21.52
CA ILE A 9 -5.97 -12.40 22.51
C ILE A 9 -5.76 -13.29 23.73
N GLY A 10 -4.53 -13.30 24.26
CA GLY A 10 -4.19 -14.08 25.46
C GLY A 10 -2.93 -13.54 26.15
N ASP A 11 -2.66 -14.02 27.35
CA ASP A 11 -1.55 -13.56 28.20
C ASP A 11 -0.62 -14.70 28.66
N GLY A 12 -1.07 -15.94 28.59
CA GLY A 12 -0.34 -17.13 29.02
C GLY A 12 0.01 -18.12 27.91
N ALA A 13 0.79 -19.14 28.26
CA ALA A 13 1.16 -20.22 27.34
C ALA A 13 -0.03 -21.07 26.87
N ASN A 14 -1.12 -21.10 27.67
CA ASN A 14 -2.33 -21.83 27.36
C ASN A 14 -3.11 -21.23 26.19
N ASP A 15 -2.93 -19.93 25.95
CA ASP A 15 -3.62 -19.23 24.86
C ASP A 15 -2.86 -19.32 23.54
N CYS A 16 -1.63 -19.86 23.53
CA CYS A 16 -0.77 -19.89 22.35
C CYS A 16 -1.42 -20.61 21.17
N SER A 17 -2.11 -21.73 21.39
CA SER A 17 -2.82 -22.46 20.34
C SER A 17 -3.96 -21.62 19.76
N MET A 18 -4.78 -21.00 20.62
CA MET A 18 -5.86 -20.10 20.17
C MET A 18 -5.32 -18.89 19.38
N ILE A 19 -4.22 -18.30 19.83
CA ILE A 19 -3.56 -17.16 19.18
C ILE A 19 -3.05 -17.53 17.79
N GLN A 20 -2.45 -18.71 17.64
CA GLN A 20 -1.88 -19.19 16.38
C GLN A 20 -2.94 -19.61 15.34
N GLU A 21 -4.12 -20.07 15.80
CA GLU A 21 -5.23 -20.47 14.93
C GLU A 21 -6.07 -19.27 14.44
N ALA A 22 -5.94 -18.09 15.07
CA ALA A 22 -6.64 -16.89 14.63
C ALA A 22 -5.94 -16.21 13.45
N HIS A 23 -6.70 -15.43 12.67
CA HIS A 23 -6.12 -14.65 11.57
C HIS A 23 -5.17 -13.55 12.05
N VAL A 24 -5.43 -13.02 13.25
CA VAL A 24 -4.56 -12.04 13.92
C VAL A 24 -4.41 -12.45 15.38
N GLY A 25 -3.18 -12.70 15.80
CA GLY A 25 -2.84 -13.05 17.17
C GLY A 25 -2.37 -11.84 17.97
N VAL A 26 -2.92 -11.66 19.18
CA VAL A 26 -2.51 -10.58 20.10
C VAL A 26 -2.07 -11.12 21.46
N GLY A 27 -0.84 -10.81 21.87
CA GLY A 27 -0.29 -11.22 23.17
C GLY A 27 -0.30 -10.08 24.18
N ILE A 28 -0.83 -10.32 25.37
CA ILE A 28 -0.69 -9.42 26.51
C ILE A 28 0.54 -9.82 27.31
N ILE A 29 1.46 -8.87 27.51
CA ILE A 29 2.67 -9.11 28.30
C ILE A 29 2.30 -8.97 29.78
N GLY A 30 2.09 -10.11 30.43
CA GLY A 30 1.70 -10.21 31.84
C GLY A 30 2.84 -10.63 32.78
N ARG A 31 2.46 -10.95 34.02
CA ARG A 31 3.37 -11.50 35.04
C ARG A 31 3.61 -13.00 34.89
N GLU A 32 2.71 -13.71 34.21
CA GLU A 32 2.82 -15.15 33.95
C GLU A 32 3.92 -15.50 32.94
N GLY A 33 4.43 -14.50 32.22
CA GLY A 33 5.55 -14.63 31.30
C GLY A 33 5.28 -13.92 29.98
N ARG A 34 6.02 -14.31 28.94
CA ARG A 34 5.99 -13.69 27.59
C ARG A 34 5.63 -14.70 26.50
N GLN A 35 5.17 -15.88 26.87
CA GLN A 35 4.88 -16.99 25.96
C GLN A 35 3.78 -16.58 24.96
N ALA A 36 2.67 -16.00 25.43
CA ALA A 36 1.62 -15.48 24.55
C ALA A 36 2.15 -14.40 23.59
N ALA A 37 3.05 -13.53 24.07
CA ALA A 37 3.66 -12.48 23.26
C ALA A 37 4.60 -13.01 22.17
N TYR A 38 5.29 -14.14 22.41
CA TYR A 38 6.13 -14.79 21.41
C TYR A 38 5.33 -15.54 20.35
N CYS A 39 4.14 -16.03 20.69
CA CYS A 39 3.25 -16.73 19.76
C CYS A 39 2.30 -15.79 19.00
N SER A 40 2.28 -14.49 19.32
CA SER A 40 1.36 -13.49 18.74
C SER A 40 2.02 -12.60 17.68
N ASP A 41 1.24 -12.09 16.72
CA ASP A 41 1.69 -11.09 15.73
C ASP A 41 1.95 -9.72 16.36
N TYR A 42 1.09 -9.31 17.30
CA TYR A 42 1.19 -8.06 18.03
C TYR A 42 1.19 -8.31 19.53
N SER A 43 2.02 -7.58 20.27
CA SER A 43 1.99 -7.66 21.73
C SER A 43 2.03 -6.29 22.41
N PHE A 44 1.33 -6.20 23.54
CA PHE A 44 1.31 -4.99 24.37
C PHE A 44 1.07 -5.33 25.84
N LEU A 45 1.41 -4.40 26.74
CA LEU A 45 1.34 -4.65 28.18
C LEU A 45 -0.09 -4.67 28.75
N HIS A 46 -1.04 -3.98 28.12
CA HIS A 46 -2.39 -3.80 28.69
C HIS A 46 -3.47 -3.86 27.62
N PHE A 47 -4.58 -4.54 27.94
CA PHE A 47 -5.75 -4.69 27.06
C PHE A 47 -6.28 -3.37 26.49
N ARG A 48 -6.16 -2.25 27.23
CA ARG A 48 -6.61 -0.92 26.77
C ARG A 48 -6.02 -0.48 25.42
N PHE A 49 -4.84 -0.99 25.05
CA PHE A 49 -4.19 -0.66 23.77
C PHE A 49 -4.84 -1.36 22.57
N LEU A 50 -5.59 -2.44 22.78
CA LEU A 50 -6.33 -3.15 21.74
C LEU A 50 -7.29 -2.22 20.99
N LYS A 51 -7.98 -1.34 21.72
CA LYS A 51 -8.88 -0.34 21.11
C LYS A 51 -8.15 0.54 20.10
N LYS A 52 -6.94 1.00 20.43
CA LYS A 52 -6.13 1.83 19.52
C LYS A 52 -5.56 1.02 18.36
N LEU A 53 -5.13 -0.23 18.62
CA LEU A 53 -4.65 -1.14 17.58
C LEU A 53 -5.72 -1.33 16.50
N LEU A 54 -6.95 -1.68 16.90
CA LEU A 54 -8.04 -1.92 15.95
C LEU A 54 -8.54 -0.64 15.28
N LEU A 55 -8.97 0.35 16.06
CA LEU A 55 -9.68 1.50 15.52
C LEU A 55 -8.77 2.47 14.77
N PHE A 56 -7.52 2.63 15.19
CA PHE A 56 -6.60 3.56 14.55
C PHE A 56 -5.65 2.86 13.58
N HIS A 57 -4.92 1.84 14.04
CA HIS A 57 -3.93 1.18 13.19
C HIS A 57 -4.58 0.25 12.17
N GLY A 58 -5.56 -0.58 12.58
CA GLY A 58 -6.29 -1.48 11.70
C GLY A 58 -7.06 -0.74 10.60
N PHE A 59 -7.85 0.28 10.98
CA PHE A 59 -8.59 1.10 10.00
C PHE A 59 -7.67 1.78 8.98
N ASN A 60 -6.57 2.38 9.43
CA ASN A 60 -5.65 3.05 8.51
C ASN A 60 -4.89 2.06 7.64
N ALA A 61 -4.42 0.94 8.20
CA ALA A 61 -3.72 -0.09 7.44
C ALA A 61 -4.60 -0.68 6.33
N TYR A 62 -5.84 -1.02 6.65
CA TYR A 62 -6.81 -1.52 5.68
C TYR A 62 -6.99 -0.55 4.51
N ASN A 63 -7.30 0.72 4.81
CA ASN A 63 -7.51 1.73 3.78
C ASN A 63 -6.25 2.01 2.97
N ARG A 64 -5.09 2.13 3.62
CA ARG A 64 -3.81 2.36 2.93
C ARG A 64 -3.51 1.25 1.93
N ILE A 65 -3.69 0.00 2.32
CA ILE A 65 -3.50 -1.14 1.42
C ILE A 65 -4.49 -1.08 0.26
N ALA A 66 -5.79 -0.89 0.55
CA ALA A 66 -6.83 -0.82 -0.48
C ALA A 66 -6.55 0.28 -1.52
N TYR A 67 -6.24 1.50 -1.06
CA TYR A 67 -5.90 2.60 -1.96
C TYR A 67 -4.57 2.38 -2.67
N THR A 68 -3.54 1.83 -2.01
CA THR A 68 -2.25 1.54 -2.66
C THR A 68 -2.44 0.56 -3.81
N ILE A 69 -3.26 -0.47 -3.63
CA ILE A 69 -3.61 -1.43 -4.69
C ILE A 69 -4.35 -0.72 -5.83
N LEU A 70 -5.35 0.11 -5.52
CA LEU A 70 -6.10 0.86 -6.54
C LEU A 70 -5.20 1.82 -7.33
N TYR A 71 -4.32 2.54 -6.64
CA TYR A 71 -3.33 3.43 -7.23
C TYR A 71 -2.29 2.67 -8.05
N PHE A 72 -1.91 1.46 -7.66
CA PHE A 72 -1.01 0.62 -8.44
C PHE A 72 -1.64 0.26 -9.79
N PHE A 73 -2.91 -0.17 -9.81
CA PHE A 73 -3.62 -0.42 -11.07
C PHE A 73 -3.77 0.85 -11.91
N TYR A 74 -4.13 1.98 -11.29
CA TYR A 74 -4.21 3.26 -11.98
C TYR A 74 -2.86 3.67 -12.60
N LYS A 75 -1.77 3.50 -11.85
CA LYS A 75 -0.41 3.74 -12.29
C LYS A 75 -0.07 2.88 -13.51
N VAL A 76 -0.32 1.57 -13.48
CA VAL A 76 0.00 0.66 -14.60
C VAL A 76 -0.65 1.15 -15.89
N ARG A 77 -1.92 1.58 -15.83
CA ARG A 77 -2.62 2.15 -16.99
C ARG A 77 -1.99 3.48 -17.45
N CYS A 78 -1.64 4.37 -16.54
CA CYS A 78 -1.03 5.66 -16.87
C CYS A 78 0.37 5.51 -17.48
N VAL A 79 1.19 4.60 -16.92
CA VAL A 79 2.51 4.26 -17.45
C VAL A 79 2.38 3.70 -18.86
N PHE A 80 1.39 2.84 -19.12
CA PHE A 80 1.13 2.36 -20.48
C PHE A 80 0.80 3.50 -21.46
N THR A 81 -0.13 4.40 -21.10
CA THR A 81 -0.47 5.55 -21.94
C THR A 81 0.72 6.49 -22.14
N GLN A 82 1.55 6.68 -21.12
CA GLN A 82 2.72 7.54 -21.21
C GLN A 82 3.80 6.95 -22.12
N ASN A 83 4.07 5.65 -22.01
CA ASN A 83 5.00 4.98 -22.93
C ASN A 83 4.52 5.07 -24.39
N LEU A 84 3.21 4.95 -24.65
CA LEU A 84 2.66 5.14 -25.99
C LEU A 84 2.91 6.56 -26.52
N ILE A 85 2.70 7.59 -25.70
CA ILE A 85 2.95 8.99 -26.08
C ILE A 85 4.44 9.20 -26.39
N PHE A 86 5.35 8.65 -25.58
CA PHE A 86 6.79 8.72 -25.84
C PHE A 86 7.18 8.08 -27.17
N VAL A 87 6.64 6.89 -27.48
CA VAL A 87 6.90 6.20 -28.75
C VAL A 87 6.37 7.00 -29.94
N VAL A 88 5.17 7.56 -29.85
CA VAL A 88 4.61 8.41 -30.92
C VAL A 88 5.43 9.68 -31.12
N ALA A 89 5.88 10.33 -30.04
CA ALA A 89 6.73 11.51 -30.12
C ALA A 89 8.10 11.20 -30.76
N MET A 90 8.72 10.07 -30.40
CA MET A 90 9.93 9.57 -31.05
C MET A 90 9.73 9.38 -32.55
N PHE A 91 8.62 8.72 -32.94
CA PHE A 91 8.30 8.44 -34.33
C PHE A 91 8.12 9.74 -35.14
N LEU A 92 7.35 10.70 -34.62
CA LEU A 92 7.14 11.99 -35.28
C LEU A 92 8.46 12.78 -35.40
N PHE A 93 9.33 12.73 -34.39
CA PHE A 93 10.63 13.40 -34.43
C PHE A 93 11.52 12.84 -35.54
N VAL A 94 11.65 11.51 -35.63
CA VAL A 94 12.43 10.84 -36.70
C VAL A 94 11.81 11.13 -38.06
N TRP A 95 10.49 11.02 -38.20
CA TRP A 95 9.77 11.33 -39.43
C TRP A 95 10.01 12.77 -39.93
N HIS A 96 10.00 13.76 -39.03
CA HIS A 96 10.30 15.14 -39.37
C HIS A 96 11.77 15.36 -39.74
N ALA A 97 12.70 14.65 -39.11
CA ALA A 97 14.12 14.72 -39.44
C ALA A 97 14.40 14.15 -40.84
N ASP A 98 13.76 13.03 -41.20
CA ASP A 98 13.92 12.39 -42.52
C ASP A 98 13.40 13.26 -43.67
N LEU A 99 12.39 14.10 -43.42
CA LEU A 99 11.81 15.05 -44.37
C LEU A 99 12.61 16.35 -44.55
N SER A 100 13.61 16.61 -43.69
CA SER A 100 14.37 17.87 -43.71
C SER A 100 15.65 17.76 -44.55
N PRO A 101 15.82 18.57 -45.61
CA PRO A 101 16.93 18.42 -46.58
C PRO A 101 18.33 18.78 -46.02
N SER A 102 18.41 19.33 -44.80
CA SER A 102 19.66 19.75 -44.16
C SER A 102 20.16 18.78 -43.09
N VAL A 103 19.39 17.76 -42.75
CA VAL A 103 19.73 16.78 -41.70
C VAL A 103 19.99 15.45 -42.38
N SER A 104 21.15 14.84 -42.12
CA SER A 104 21.52 13.54 -42.68
C SER A 104 20.41 12.51 -42.41
N HIS A 105 19.85 11.93 -43.48
CA HIS A 105 18.68 11.03 -43.54
C HIS A 105 18.80 9.69 -42.77
N LEU A 106 19.62 9.63 -41.71
CA LEU A 106 19.98 8.42 -40.95
C LEU A 106 20.30 8.72 -39.47
N THR A 107 19.81 9.81 -38.89
CA THR A 107 19.98 10.02 -37.44
C THR A 107 18.94 9.22 -36.65
N THR A 108 19.21 7.92 -36.44
CA THR A 108 18.45 7.02 -35.56
C THR A 108 18.70 7.29 -34.07
N GLN A 109 19.02 8.54 -33.71
CA GLN A 109 19.33 8.93 -32.34
C GLN A 109 18.01 9.25 -31.62
N PRO A 110 17.64 8.52 -30.55
CA PRO A 110 16.43 8.81 -29.81
C PRO A 110 16.59 10.12 -29.01
N LEU A 111 15.56 10.96 -29.02
CA LEU A 111 15.40 12.16 -28.16
C LEU A 111 15.60 11.86 -26.66
N PHE A 112 15.28 10.65 -26.20
CA PHE A 112 15.44 10.22 -24.81
C PHE A 112 16.22 8.91 -24.76
N SER A 113 17.17 8.81 -23.84
CA SER A 113 17.89 7.54 -23.63
C SER A 113 16.99 6.51 -22.92
N GLY A 114 17.20 5.21 -23.19
CA GLY A 114 16.43 4.15 -22.52
C GLY A 114 16.57 4.17 -20.99
N THR A 115 17.71 4.65 -20.49
CA THR A 115 17.96 4.88 -19.07
C THR A 115 17.08 5.99 -18.49
N GLU A 116 16.90 7.10 -19.20
CA GLU A 116 16.03 8.20 -18.76
C GLU A 116 14.56 7.78 -18.69
N ILE A 117 14.08 7.07 -19.71
CA ILE A 117 12.69 6.56 -19.73
C ILE A 117 12.46 5.59 -18.56
N THR A 118 13.43 4.72 -18.28
CA THR A 118 13.35 3.75 -17.19
C THR A 118 13.41 4.43 -15.82
N MET A 119 14.29 5.41 -15.63
CA MET A 119 14.37 6.20 -14.39
C MET A 119 13.09 6.99 -14.15
N TYR A 120 12.53 7.61 -15.18
CA TYR A 120 11.27 8.35 -15.09
C TYR A 120 10.11 7.41 -14.71
N ASN A 121 9.94 6.29 -15.42
CA ASN A 121 8.90 5.31 -15.14
C ASN A 121 9.05 4.70 -13.74
N THR A 122 10.27 4.47 -13.27
CA THR A 122 10.48 3.84 -11.97
C THR A 122 10.33 4.85 -10.84
N LEU A 123 11.10 5.94 -10.85
CA LEU A 123 11.19 6.86 -9.72
C LEU A 123 9.98 7.78 -9.63
N VAL A 124 9.64 8.48 -10.72
CA VAL A 124 8.62 9.53 -10.69
C VAL A 124 7.23 8.95 -10.47
N THR A 125 6.96 7.76 -11.00
CA THR A 125 5.62 7.16 -10.88
C THR A 125 5.46 6.21 -9.69
N SER A 126 6.54 5.65 -9.11
CA SER A 126 6.43 4.80 -7.90
C SER A 126 6.40 5.61 -6.60
N TYR A 127 7.13 6.72 -6.55
CA TYR A 127 7.24 7.54 -5.35
C TYR A 127 5.87 8.06 -4.86
N PRO A 128 4.96 8.59 -5.71
CA PRO A 128 3.65 9.06 -5.27
C PRO A 128 2.77 7.95 -4.70
N VAL A 129 2.83 6.75 -5.28
CA VAL A 129 2.05 5.59 -4.82
C VAL A 129 2.53 5.15 -3.43
N LEU A 130 3.85 5.12 -3.22
CA LEU A 130 4.44 4.81 -1.92
C LEU A 130 4.15 5.90 -0.88
N ALA A 131 4.32 7.17 -1.24
CA ALA A 131 4.06 8.30 -0.37
C ALA A 131 2.59 8.30 0.10
N TYR A 132 1.66 8.10 -0.82
CA TYR A 132 0.23 8.00 -0.50
C TYR A 132 -0.04 6.78 0.40
N GLY A 133 0.47 5.60 0.06
CA GLY A 133 0.27 4.38 0.85
C GLY A 133 0.79 4.46 2.29
N VAL A 134 1.85 5.25 2.54
CA VAL A 134 2.45 5.38 3.88
C VAL A 134 1.89 6.55 4.67
N LEU A 135 1.58 7.67 4.03
CA LEU A 135 1.26 8.92 4.73
C LEU A 135 -0.24 9.13 4.88
N GLU A 136 -1.07 8.56 4.01
CA GLU A 136 -2.49 8.87 3.95
C GLU A 136 -3.22 8.53 5.26
N GLN A 137 -4.07 9.46 5.71
CA GLN A 137 -4.92 9.33 6.89
C GLN A 137 -6.28 9.97 6.61
N ILE A 138 -7.26 9.14 6.25
CA ILE A 138 -8.63 9.58 5.90
C ILE A 138 -9.32 10.27 7.08
N HIS A 139 -9.10 9.74 8.28
CA HIS A 139 -9.69 10.27 9.50
C HIS A 139 -8.63 10.49 10.57
N THR A 140 -8.77 11.61 11.28
CA THR A 140 -7.91 11.91 12.43
C THR A 140 -8.12 10.87 13.54
N LYS A 141 -7.03 10.54 14.24
CA LYS A 141 -7.04 9.63 15.40
C LYS A 141 -8.17 9.91 16.40
N ARG A 142 -8.48 11.19 16.67
CA ARG A 142 -9.53 11.59 17.61
C ARG A 142 -10.89 11.02 17.20
N VAL A 143 -11.26 11.19 15.93
CA VAL A 143 -12.55 10.76 15.36
C VAL A 143 -12.69 9.24 15.43
N LEU A 144 -11.65 8.50 15.03
CA LEU A 144 -11.64 7.04 15.07
C LEU A 144 -11.77 6.47 16.49
N MET A 145 -11.23 7.16 17.50
CA MET A 145 -11.30 6.73 18.90
C MET A 145 -12.62 7.08 19.58
N THR A 146 -13.29 8.16 19.15
CA THR A 146 -14.58 8.63 19.70
C THR A 146 -15.78 7.96 19.06
N GLN A 147 -15.70 7.59 17.77
CA GLN A 147 -16.82 7.00 17.02
C GLN A 147 -16.45 5.64 16.41
N PRO A 148 -16.52 4.54 17.22
CA PRO A 148 -16.18 3.19 16.75
C PRO A 148 -17.05 2.68 15.59
N GLY A 149 -18.26 3.23 15.41
CA GLY A 149 -19.16 2.84 14.33
C GLY A 149 -18.57 3.03 12.92
N ILE A 150 -17.60 3.93 12.76
CA ILE A 150 -16.88 4.15 11.49
C ILE A 150 -16.15 2.87 11.05
N TYR A 151 -15.67 2.07 12.00
CA TYR A 151 -14.98 0.81 11.72
C TYR A 151 -15.87 -0.16 10.95
N ARG A 152 -17.18 -0.20 11.23
CA ARG A 152 -18.12 -1.09 10.53
C ARG A 152 -18.22 -0.77 9.05
N TYR A 153 -18.23 0.52 8.68
CA TYR A 153 -18.34 0.94 7.29
C TYR A 153 -17.09 0.61 6.45
N ALA A 154 -15.93 0.46 7.08
CA ALA A 154 -14.71 0.04 6.39
C ALA A 154 -14.81 -1.37 5.79
N PHE A 155 -15.55 -2.28 6.45
CA PHE A 155 -15.64 -3.69 6.05
C PHE A 155 -16.94 -4.07 5.32
N VAL A 156 -17.94 -3.18 5.30
CA VAL A 156 -19.25 -3.45 4.68
C VAL A 156 -19.28 -3.14 3.18
N ASN A 157 -18.29 -2.40 2.65
CA ASN A 157 -18.25 -1.96 1.25
C ASN A 157 -17.31 -2.80 0.36
N VAL A 158 -17.14 -4.09 0.66
CA VAL A 158 -16.52 -5.08 -0.24
C VAL A 158 -17.54 -6.14 -0.63
#